data_AF-A0A8H5R8E9-F1
#
_entry.id   AF-A0A8H5R8E9-F1
#
_cell.length_a   1.000
_cell.length_b   1.000
_cell.length_c   1.000
_cell.angle_alpha   90.00
_cell.angle_beta   90.00
_cell.angle_gamma   90.00
#
_symmetry.space_group_name_H-M   'P 1'
#
loop_
_entity.id
_entity.type
_entity.pdbx_description
1 polymer ?
#
loop_
_entity_poly.entity_id
_entity_poly.type
_entity_poly.pdbx_seq_one_letter_code
_entity_poly.pdbx_strand_id
1 'polypeptide(L)'
;MSASHLEQHQGNCLESNGRMNLKTDLRLEPDDIEHCAQVEQLTRKLELADSELASLKRKAKETESRADRLRSIIVSSDGKPILDGEIQKLFSEVRKGVQMTASRLYSKSGTFQNATAENSKAFFGELNDLTPESQRDAVHTELFIYIQSHFFPNDAGGCTIGHIDPNVHKQLAATEQSLIQAVTASHPDGSGQTALSGWSRATFKCIDLLRDESDGPASFAAGLEEFFRPAETDDLQEQERGRRRLRRLCDKARELGNLMRRAKDTFQVFTVEEGLAFADWQDSVEELRCNGKRNSSGLKVIDGCLFGGLKKISNDYPTKPILLERAMVSTRFSSSAK
;
A
#
# COMPACT_ATOMS: atom_id res chain seq x y z
N MET A 1 -56.81 2.46 18.61
CA MET A 1 -57.85 2.06 19.59
C MET A 1 -57.16 1.85 20.92
N SER A 2 -57.54 2.67 21.92
CA SER A 2 -57.39 2.50 23.38
C SER A 2 -55.98 2.39 23.98
N ALA A 3 -55.63 2.92 25.15
CA ALA A 3 -56.20 3.85 26.16
C ALA A 3 -55.10 3.94 27.25
N SER A 4 -54.51 5.12 27.53
CA SER A 4 -54.69 5.97 28.74
C SER A 4 -54.50 5.33 30.14
N HIS A 5 -53.59 5.90 30.95
CA HIS A 5 -53.61 6.16 32.43
C HIS A 5 -52.21 6.71 32.76
N LEU A 6 -51.91 7.93 33.27
CA LEU A 6 -52.51 8.89 34.20
C LEU A 6 -52.80 8.34 35.61
N GLU A 7 -51.81 8.51 36.50
CA GLU A 7 -52.01 8.48 37.95
C GLU A 7 -51.86 9.90 38.52
N GLN A 8 -52.94 10.33 39.16
CA GLN A 8 -53.05 11.47 40.06
C GLN A 8 -52.73 10.99 41.48
N HIS A 9 -51.97 11.78 42.24
CA HIS A 9 -52.04 11.74 43.70
C HIS A 9 -52.49 13.10 44.23
N GLN A 10 -53.72 13.13 44.74
CA GLN A 10 -54.24 14.17 45.62
C GLN A 10 -53.79 13.89 47.06
N GLY A 11 -53.38 14.94 47.76
CA GLY A 11 -53.25 15.00 49.21
C GLY A 11 -53.71 16.38 49.67
N ASN A 12 -54.86 16.40 50.35
CA ASN A 12 -55.59 17.59 50.77
C ASN A 12 -55.08 18.19 52.09
N CYS A 13 -55.23 19.52 52.17
CA CYS A 13 -55.64 20.35 53.31
C CYS A 13 -54.87 20.31 54.64
N LEU A 14 -54.36 21.48 55.05
CA LEU A 14 -54.81 22.19 56.26
C LEU A 14 -54.31 23.65 56.23
N GLU A 15 -55.26 24.58 56.33
CA GLU A 15 -55.02 26.01 56.57
C GLU A 15 -54.53 26.25 58.01
N SER A 16 -53.64 27.23 58.18
CA SER A 16 -53.54 27.99 59.43
C SER A 16 -52.84 29.33 59.18
N ASN A 17 -53.57 30.40 59.45
CA ASN A 17 -53.13 31.79 59.51
C ASN A 17 -51.86 31.99 60.34
N GLY A 18 -50.96 32.85 59.86
CA GLY A 18 -49.75 33.26 60.58
C GLY A 18 -49.07 34.46 59.93
N ARG A 19 -49.74 35.61 59.93
CA ARG A 19 -49.16 36.91 59.52
C ARG A 19 -48.17 37.36 60.59
N MET A 20 -46.87 37.18 60.37
CA MET A 20 -45.83 37.94 61.08
C MET A 20 -44.86 38.55 60.07
N ASN A 21 -44.90 39.88 60.02
CA ASN A 21 -43.86 40.72 59.46
C ASN A 21 -42.55 40.45 60.21
N LEU A 22 -41.57 39.87 59.54
CA LEU A 22 -40.17 39.95 59.93
C LEU A 22 -39.39 40.44 58.70
N LYS A 23 -39.21 41.77 58.67
CA LYS A 23 -38.11 42.41 57.94
C LYS A 23 -36.83 41.73 58.42
N THR A 24 -36.33 40.81 57.61
CA THR A 24 -35.01 40.24 57.78
C THR A 24 -34.17 40.88 56.69
N ASP A 25 -33.41 41.91 57.08
CA ASP A 25 -32.31 42.44 56.27
C ASP A 25 -31.31 41.29 56.07
N LEU A 26 -31.50 40.54 55.00
CA LEU A 26 -30.53 39.60 54.47
C LEU A 26 -29.38 40.44 53.90
N ARG A 27 -28.41 40.74 54.77
CA ARG A 27 -27.04 41.03 54.34
C ARG A 27 -26.56 39.82 53.55
N LEU A 28 -26.59 39.92 52.23
CA LEU A 28 -25.84 39.04 51.34
C LEU A 28 -24.36 39.17 51.71
N GLU A 29 -23.77 38.09 52.19
CA GLU A 29 -22.32 37.97 52.38
C GLU A 29 -21.63 38.27 51.03
N PRO A 30 -20.53 39.05 51.01
CA PRO A 30 -19.83 39.40 49.78
C PRO A 30 -19.37 38.16 48.97
N ASP A 31 -19.07 37.06 49.66
CA ASP A 31 -18.63 35.79 49.08
C ASP A 31 -19.70 35.10 48.22
N ASP A 32 -20.99 35.30 48.51
CA ASP A 32 -22.09 34.68 47.76
C ASP A 32 -22.29 35.35 46.39
N ILE A 33 -22.01 36.65 46.29
CA ILE A 33 -22.11 37.42 45.05
C ILE A 33 -20.96 37.05 44.11
N GLU A 34 -19.76 36.89 44.65
CA GLU A 34 -18.57 36.50 43.89
C GLU A 34 -18.65 35.04 43.42
N HIS A 35 -19.18 34.14 44.26
CA HIS A 35 -19.48 32.76 43.86
C HIS A 35 -20.58 32.69 42.79
N CYS A 36 -21.66 33.46 42.91
CA CYS A 36 -22.69 33.52 41.87
C CYS A 36 -22.12 34.02 40.54
N ALA A 37 -21.27 35.04 40.56
CA ALA A 37 -20.62 35.56 39.36
C ALA A 37 -19.68 34.53 38.70
N GLN A 38 -18.92 33.75 39.50
CA GLN A 38 -18.09 32.66 38.97
C GLN A 38 -18.92 31.52 38.36
N VAL A 39 -20.01 31.12 39.01
CA VAL A 39 -20.91 30.08 38.50
C VAL A 39 -21.55 30.52 37.18
N GLU A 40 -22.02 31.77 37.09
CA GLU A 40 -22.54 32.32 35.83
C GLU A 40 -21.47 32.37 34.73
N GLN A 41 -20.24 32.77 35.07
CA GLN A 41 -19.13 32.82 34.11
C GLN A 41 -18.75 31.42 33.59
N LEU A 42 -18.69 30.42 34.48
CA LEU A 42 -18.41 29.03 34.11
C LEU A 42 -19.54 28.43 33.28
N THR A 43 -20.80 28.74 33.63
CA THR A 43 -21.98 28.29 32.87
C THR A 43 -21.92 28.84 31.45
N ARG A 44 -21.62 30.14 31.28
CA ARG A 44 -21.44 30.74 29.95
C ARG A 44 -20.28 30.12 29.16
N LYS A 45 -19.17 29.80 29.82
CA LYS A 45 -18.04 29.11 29.16
C LYS A 45 -18.42 27.70 28.71
N LEU A 46 -19.19 26.97 29.53
CA LEU A 46 -19.68 25.63 29.21
C LEU A 46 -20.62 25.68 28.00
N GLU A 47 -21.60 26.60 28.02
CA GLU A 47 -22.54 26.79 26.92
C GLU A 47 -21.82 27.15 25.61
N LEU A 48 -20.80 28.01 25.67
CA LEU A 48 -20.00 28.39 24.51
C LEU A 48 -19.21 27.20 23.96
N ALA A 49 -18.56 26.43 24.84
CA ALA A 49 -17.82 25.22 24.47
C ALA A 49 -18.72 24.14 23.86
N ASP A 50 -19.93 23.94 24.40
CA ASP A 50 -20.92 23.02 23.86
C ASP A 50 -21.41 23.45 22.47
N SER A 51 -21.59 24.75 22.27
CA SER A 51 -21.90 25.35 20.96
C SER A 51 -20.79 25.09 19.94
N GLU A 52 -19.53 25.29 20.33
CA GLU A 52 -18.36 25.06 19.48
C GLU A 52 -18.20 23.56 19.15
N LEU A 53 -18.36 22.69 20.14
CA LEU A 53 -18.33 21.24 19.95
C LEU A 53 -19.42 20.77 18.99
N ALA A 54 -20.64 21.29 19.12
CA ALA A 54 -21.75 20.97 18.23
C ALA A 54 -21.47 21.44 16.80
N SER A 55 -20.91 22.64 16.65
CA SER A 55 -20.48 23.20 15.35
C SER A 55 -19.39 22.34 14.70
N LEU A 56 -18.36 21.95 15.46
CA LEU A 56 -17.28 21.08 14.98
C LEU A 56 -17.79 19.69 14.60
N LYS A 57 -18.65 19.07 15.41
CA LYS A 57 -19.29 17.78 15.06
C LYS A 57 -20.10 17.87 13.77
N ARG A 58 -20.84 18.97 13.58
CA ARG A 58 -21.61 19.18 12.35
C ARG A 58 -20.69 19.34 11.13
N LYS A 59 -19.62 20.13 11.25
CA LYS A 59 -18.59 20.27 10.19
C LYS A 59 -17.92 18.94 9.86
N ALA A 60 -17.54 18.16 10.88
CA ALA A 60 -16.93 16.84 10.69
C ALA A 60 -17.84 15.90 9.90
N LYS A 61 -19.13 15.84 10.27
CA LYS A 61 -20.14 15.03 9.57
C LYS A 61 -20.36 15.50 8.13
N GLU A 62 -20.34 16.80 7.89
CA GLU A 62 -20.47 17.37 6.54
C GLU A 62 -19.24 17.05 5.66
N THR A 63 -18.04 17.13 6.22
CA THR A 63 -16.81 16.71 5.52
C THR A 63 -16.77 15.22 5.23
N GLU A 64 -17.23 14.38 6.16
CA GLU A 64 -17.34 12.93 5.97
C GLU A 64 -18.34 12.59 4.85
N SER A 65 -19.54 13.17 4.90
CA SER A 65 -20.55 12.99 3.84
C SER A 65 -20.06 13.46 2.47
N ARG A 66 -19.35 14.59 2.41
CA ARG A 66 -18.74 15.08 1.17
C ARG A 66 -17.65 14.13 0.67
N ALA A 67 -16.82 13.58 1.56
CA ALA A 67 -15.81 12.60 1.21
C ALA A 67 -16.44 11.31 0.65
N ASP A 68 -17.52 10.81 1.26
CA ASP A 68 -18.24 9.64 0.76
C ASP A 68 -18.91 9.88 -0.59
N ARG A 69 -19.46 11.07 -0.82
CA ARG A 69 -20.03 11.44 -2.13
C ARG A 69 -18.95 11.54 -3.22
N LEU A 70 -17.80 12.11 -2.91
CA LEU A 70 -16.66 12.13 -3.84
C LEU A 70 -16.15 10.72 -4.10
N ARG A 71 -16.06 9.89 -3.06
CA ARG A 71 -15.72 8.48 -3.16
C ARG A 71 -16.71 7.73 -4.06
N SER A 72 -18.01 7.95 -3.95
CA SER A 72 -19.00 7.28 -4.82
C SER A 72 -18.94 7.73 -6.28
N ILE A 73 -18.49 8.96 -6.55
CA ILE A 73 -18.29 9.46 -7.92
C ILE A 73 -17.03 8.83 -8.55
N ILE A 74 -15.97 8.69 -7.76
CA ILE A 74 -14.68 8.10 -8.20
C ILE A 74 -14.77 6.56 -8.26
N VAL A 75 -15.55 5.96 -7.37
CA VAL A 75 -15.76 4.51 -7.24
C VAL A 75 -17.11 4.14 -7.86
N SER A 76 -17.17 4.10 -9.19
CA SER A 76 -18.29 3.44 -9.86
C SER A 76 -18.28 1.94 -9.53
N SER A 77 -19.42 1.42 -9.05
CA SER A 77 -19.64 0.04 -8.63
C SER A 77 -19.80 -0.95 -9.79
N ASP A 78 -19.80 -0.46 -11.03
CA ASP A 78 -20.45 -1.16 -12.15
C ASP A 78 -19.49 -2.02 -12.99
N GLY A 79 -18.25 -2.19 -12.53
CA GLY A 79 -17.30 -3.10 -13.14
C GLY A 79 -17.63 -4.56 -12.82
N LYS A 80 -17.55 -5.45 -13.82
CA LYS A 80 -17.53 -6.90 -13.55
C LYS A 80 -16.46 -7.21 -12.48
N PRO A 81 -16.76 -8.07 -11.49
CA PRO A 81 -15.78 -8.44 -10.48
C PRO A 81 -14.58 -9.10 -11.16
N ILE A 82 -13.38 -8.56 -10.92
CA ILE A 82 -12.13 -9.16 -11.37
C ILE A 82 -11.88 -10.40 -10.52
N LEU A 83 -11.68 -11.55 -11.16
CA LEU A 83 -11.51 -12.83 -10.47
C LEU A 83 -10.05 -13.05 -10.10
N ASP A 84 -9.80 -13.64 -8.92
CA ASP A 84 -8.44 -13.98 -8.45
C ASP A 84 -7.67 -14.80 -9.49
N GLY A 85 -8.35 -15.74 -10.17
CA GLY A 85 -7.75 -16.58 -11.21
C GLY A 85 -7.26 -15.81 -12.45
N GLU A 86 -7.86 -14.67 -12.79
CA GLU A 86 -7.38 -13.82 -13.89
C GLU A 86 -6.07 -13.13 -13.51
N ILE A 87 -5.98 -12.63 -12.27
CA ILE A 87 -4.79 -12.01 -11.71
C ILE A 87 -3.67 -13.05 -11.59
N GLN A 88 -3.93 -14.23 -11.03
CA GLN A 88 -2.95 -15.31 -10.91
C GLN A 88 -2.42 -15.79 -12.26
N LYS A 89 -3.30 -15.90 -13.28
CA LYS A 89 -2.90 -16.27 -14.63
C LYS A 89 -1.94 -15.25 -15.22
N LEU A 90 -2.27 -13.96 -15.16
CA LEU A 90 -1.39 -12.91 -15.68
C LEU A 90 -0.10 -12.79 -14.86
N PHE A 91 -0.15 -12.95 -13.54
CA PHE A 91 1.02 -13.02 -12.69
C PHE A 91 1.96 -14.15 -13.10
N SER A 92 1.41 -15.34 -13.40
CA SER A 92 2.17 -16.47 -13.91
C SER A 92 2.77 -16.21 -15.31
N GLU A 93 2.05 -15.50 -16.19
CA GLU A 93 2.56 -15.08 -17.50
C GLU A 93 3.73 -14.10 -17.37
N VAL A 94 3.62 -13.11 -16.47
CA VAL A 94 4.69 -12.15 -16.17
C VAL A 94 5.91 -12.87 -15.58
N ARG A 95 5.71 -13.74 -14.59
CA ARG A 95 6.76 -14.58 -13.98
C ARG A 95 7.53 -15.36 -15.05
N LYS A 96 6.81 -16.07 -15.91
CA LYS A 96 7.42 -16.83 -17.02
C LYS A 96 8.14 -15.91 -18.00
N GLY A 97 7.59 -14.72 -18.26
CA GLY A 97 8.20 -13.70 -19.11
C GLY A 97 9.55 -13.22 -18.56
N VAL A 98 9.62 -12.88 -17.28
CA VAL A 98 10.86 -12.49 -16.59
C VAL A 98 11.89 -13.62 -16.69
N GLN A 99 11.51 -14.84 -16.29
CA GLN A 99 12.42 -16.00 -16.31
C GLN A 99 12.96 -16.27 -17.72
N MET A 100 12.10 -16.22 -18.74
CA MET A 100 12.50 -16.46 -20.13
C MET A 100 13.40 -15.36 -20.69
N THR A 101 13.16 -14.11 -20.31
CA THR A 101 13.98 -12.97 -20.74
C THR A 101 15.35 -13.04 -20.06
N ALA A 102 15.41 -13.19 -18.74
CA ALA A 102 16.66 -13.32 -18.00
C ALA A 102 17.50 -14.52 -18.48
N SER A 103 16.87 -15.69 -18.70
CA SER A 103 17.60 -16.91 -19.07
C SER A 103 18.08 -16.97 -20.53
N ARG A 104 17.46 -16.20 -21.45
CA ARG A 104 17.78 -16.29 -22.89
C ARG A 104 18.32 -15.01 -23.49
N LEU A 105 17.72 -13.87 -23.17
CA LEU A 105 18.20 -12.58 -23.67
C LEU A 105 19.44 -12.16 -22.89
N TYR A 106 19.40 -12.24 -21.57
CA TYR A 106 20.48 -11.80 -20.68
C TYR A 106 21.32 -12.97 -20.14
N SER A 107 21.69 -13.90 -21.02
CA SER A 107 22.36 -15.14 -20.63
C SER A 107 23.89 -15.06 -20.57
N LYS A 108 24.48 -13.93 -20.99
CA LYS A 108 25.93 -13.73 -21.01
C LYS A 108 26.45 -13.63 -19.59
N SER A 109 27.55 -14.32 -19.31
CA SER A 109 28.22 -14.37 -18.00
C SER A 109 29.71 -14.08 -18.16
N GLY A 110 30.35 -13.53 -17.14
CA GLY A 110 31.76 -13.14 -17.15
C GLY A 110 31.95 -11.66 -16.83
N THR A 111 32.97 -11.02 -17.41
CA THR A 111 33.20 -9.58 -17.23
C THR A 111 32.22 -8.78 -18.07
N PHE A 112 31.33 -8.04 -17.41
CA PHE A 112 30.34 -7.17 -18.05
C PHE A 112 30.98 -5.85 -18.48
N GLN A 113 31.61 -5.87 -19.66
CA GLN A 113 32.20 -4.67 -20.25
C GLN A 113 31.12 -3.83 -20.96
N ASN A 114 31.38 -2.53 -21.13
CA ASN A 114 30.59 -1.61 -21.97
C ASN A 114 29.21 -1.18 -21.43
N ALA A 115 28.99 -1.21 -20.11
CA ALA A 115 27.83 -0.51 -19.52
C ALA A 115 27.94 1.00 -19.83
N THR A 116 26.90 1.58 -20.45
CA THR A 116 26.87 3.00 -20.85
C THR A 116 26.29 3.89 -19.76
N ALA A 117 25.15 3.50 -19.19
CA ALA A 117 24.47 4.22 -18.12
C ALA A 117 25.17 4.04 -16.76
N GLU A 118 25.19 5.09 -15.93
CA GLU A 118 25.87 5.10 -14.63
C GLU A 118 25.33 4.03 -13.67
N ASN A 119 24.00 3.90 -13.56
CA ASN A 119 23.36 2.87 -12.75
C ASN A 119 23.67 1.45 -13.24
N SER A 120 23.77 1.27 -14.56
CA SER A 120 24.15 -0.02 -15.17
C SER A 120 25.62 -0.36 -14.82
N LYS A 121 26.53 0.62 -14.86
CA LYS A 121 27.94 0.42 -14.48
C LYS A 121 28.09 0.00 -13.02
N ALA A 122 27.35 0.64 -12.11
CA ALA A 122 27.39 0.30 -10.68
C ALA A 122 26.94 -1.15 -10.46
N PHE A 123 25.74 -1.50 -10.95
CA PHE A 123 25.18 -2.84 -10.83
C PHE A 123 26.12 -3.93 -11.40
N PHE A 124 26.55 -3.80 -12.66
CA PHE A 124 27.42 -4.79 -13.29
C PHE A 124 28.84 -4.81 -12.72
N GLY A 125 29.28 -3.70 -12.11
CA GLY A 125 30.54 -3.62 -11.38
C GLY A 125 30.58 -4.60 -10.20
N GLU A 126 29.48 -4.66 -9.43
CA GLU A 126 29.32 -5.53 -8.26
C GLU A 126 29.24 -7.02 -8.63
N LEU A 127 28.84 -7.35 -9.86
CA LEU A 127 28.69 -8.74 -10.30
C LEU A 127 30.02 -9.43 -10.69
N ASN A 128 31.11 -8.68 -10.87
CA ASN A 128 32.36 -9.23 -11.40
C ASN A 128 33.01 -10.28 -10.48
N ASP A 129 32.76 -10.21 -9.18
CA ASP A 129 33.31 -11.14 -8.18
C ASP A 129 32.41 -12.37 -7.94
N LEU A 130 31.24 -12.44 -8.59
CA LEU A 130 30.27 -13.50 -8.42
C LEU A 130 30.50 -14.67 -9.40
N THR A 131 30.03 -15.86 -9.03
CA THR A 131 30.03 -17.00 -9.97
C THR A 131 29.05 -16.75 -11.12
N PRO A 132 29.23 -17.38 -12.29
CA PRO A 132 28.30 -17.23 -13.42
C PRO A 132 26.83 -17.50 -13.08
N GLU A 133 26.55 -18.44 -12.18
CA GLU A 133 25.21 -18.74 -11.69
C GLU A 133 24.63 -17.59 -10.86
N SER A 134 25.41 -17.06 -9.91
CA SER A 134 25.02 -15.92 -9.08
C SER A 134 24.87 -14.64 -9.91
N GLN A 135 25.71 -14.43 -10.94
CA GLN A 135 25.55 -13.33 -11.89
C GLN A 135 24.20 -13.40 -12.61
N ARG A 136 23.80 -14.59 -13.09
CA ARG A 136 22.49 -14.78 -13.74
C ARG A 136 21.33 -14.56 -12.80
N ASP A 137 21.45 -14.99 -11.55
CA ASP A 137 20.42 -14.79 -10.53
C ASP A 137 20.30 -13.31 -10.14
N ALA A 138 21.41 -12.57 -10.09
CA ALA A 138 21.40 -11.13 -9.87
C ALA A 138 20.71 -10.40 -11.03
N VAL A 139 21.05 -10.72 -12.29
CA VAL A 139 20.36 -10.15 -13.47
C VAL A 139 18.87 -10.47 -13.47
N HIS A 140 18.50 -11.70 -13.09
CA HIS A 140 17.10 -12.11 -12.98
C HIS A 140 16.35 -11.32 -11.90
N THR A 141 16.95 -11.22 -10.71
CA THR A 141 16.41 -10.48 -9.57
C THR A 141 16.23 -9.00 -9.91
N GLU A 142 17.25 -8.39 -10.51
CA GLU A 142 17.23 -6.97 -10.89
C GLU A 142 16.16 -6.69 -11.95
N LEU A 143 16.05 -7.54 -12.98
CA LEU A 143 14.99 -7.41 -13.98
C LEU A 143 13.60 -7.46 -13.32
N PHE A 144 13.40 -8.36 -12.36
CA PHE A 144 12.16 -8.42 -11.61
C PHE A 144 11.92 -7.16 -10.76
N ILE A 145 12.95 -6.65 -10.06
CA ILE A 145 12.85 -5.42 -9.25
C ILE A 145 12.42 -4.23 -10.11
N TYR A 146 12.97 -4.08 -11.32
CA TYR A 146 12.54 -3.05 -12.26
C TYR A 146 11.08 -3.22 -12.68
N ILE A 147 10.65 -4.44 -12.99
CA ILE A 147 9.25 -4.72 -13.35
C ILE A 147 8.31 -4.43 -12.17
N GLN A 148 8.67 -4.85 -10.96
CA GLN A 148 7.88 -4.65 -9.75
C GLN A 148 7.74 -3.17 -9.40
N SER A 149 8.86 -2.45 -9.32
CA SER A 149 8.85 -1.03 -8.95
C SER A 149 8.04 -0.19 -9.93
N HIS A 150 8.11 -0.51 -11.23
CA HIS A 150 7.42 0.26 -12.26
C HIS A 150 5.93 -0.11 -12.42
N PHE A 151 5.59 -1.41 -12.44
CA PHE A 151 4.23 -1.87 -12.76
C PHE A 151 3.40 -2.30 -11.55
N PHE A 152 4.04 -2.66 -10.43
CA PHE A 152 3.37 -3.14 -9.21
C PHE A 152 3.73 -2.30 -7.97
N PRO A 153 3.77 -0.96 -8.04
CA PRO A 153 4.10 -0.16 -6.88
C PRO A 153 2.99 -0.32 -5.83
N ASN A 154 3.40 -0.49 -4.57
CA ASN A 154 2.48 -0.60 -3.45
C ASN A 154 1.95 0.77 -2.97
N ASP A 155 2.54 1.86 -3.48
CA ASP A 155 2.16 3.25 -3.20
C ASP A 155 2.18 4.10 -4.49
N ALA A 156 1.53 5.26 -4.47
CA ALA A 156 1.46 6.18 -5.59
C ALA A 156 2.80 6.88 -5.86
N GLY A 157 3.69 6.96 -4.87
CA GLY A 157 5.03 7.54 -5.02
C GLY A 157 5.94 6.72 -5.93
N GLY A 158 5.79 5.39 -5.93
CA GLY A 158 6.47 4.47 -6.85
C GLY A 158 5.83 4.39 -8.24
N CYS A 159 4.71 5.07 -8.47
CA CYS A 159 3.92 4.90 -9.67
C CYS A 159 4.33 5.90 -10.75
N THR A 160 4.82 5.45 -11.90
CA THR A 160 5.25 6.35 -12.99
C THR A 160 4.07 6.92 -13.77
N ILE A 161 3.38 7.88 -13.16
CA ILE A 161 2.23 8.60 -13.72
C ILE A 161 2.68 9.91 -14.38
N GLY A 162 3.93 10.29 -14.11
CA GLY A 162 4.45 11.63 -14.31
C GLY A 162 4.97 11.97 -15.70
N HIS A 163 4.68 11.20 -16.75
CA HIS A 163 5.07 11.65 -18.10
C HIS A 163 4.14 12.74 -18.65
N ILE A 164 2.86 12.75 -18.26
CA ILE A 164 1.88 13.73 -18.74
C ILE A 164 1.81 14.96 -17.82
N ASP A 165 1.80 14.76 -16.49
CA ASP A 165 1.82 15.86 -15.51
C ASP A 165 2.68 15.49 -14.28
N PRO A 166 3.99 15.80 -14.32
CA PRO A 166 4.90 15.55 -13.21
C PRO A 166 4.48 16.22 -11.90
N ASN A 167 3.77 17.36 -11.98
CA ASN A 167 3.37 18.11 -10.80
C ASN A 167 2.17 17.45 -10.10
N VAL A 168 1.18 16.98 -10.87
CA VAL A 168 0.06 16.18 -10.32
C VAL A 168 0.58 14.90 -9.67
N HIS A 169 1.51 14.19 -10.31
CA HIS A 169 2.13 13.01 -9.73
C HIS A 169 2.83 13.33 -8.40
N LYS A 170 3.68 14.37 -8.38
CA LYS A 170 4.39 14.81 -7.17
C LYS A 170 3.43 15.18 -6.04
N GLN A 171 2.34 15.88 -6.34
CA GLN A 171 1.34 16.25 -5.34
C GLN A 171 0.55 15.05 -4.82
N LEU A 172 0.18 14.10 -5.68
CA LEU A 172 -0.49 12.86 -5.27
C LEU A 172 0.40 12.03 -4.35
N ALA A 173 1.67 11.83 -4.72
CA ALA A 173 2.64 11.11 -3.90
C ALA A 173 2.83 11.77 -2.52
N ALA A 174 3.02 13.10 -2.48
CA ALA A 174 3.16 13.84 -1.23
C ALA A 174 1.89 13.76 -0.35
N THR A 175 0.71 13.79 -0.99
CA THR A 175 -0.58 13.68 -0.30
C THR A 175 -0.76 12.29 0.32
N GLU A 176 -0.48 11.23 -0.43
CA GLU A 176 -0.59 9.86 0.08
C GLU A 176 0.42 9.61 1.20
N GLN A 177 1.66 10.08 1.06
CA GLN A 177 2.66 9.97 2.12
C GLN A 177 2.22 10.69 3.41
N SER A 178 1.67 11.89 3.29
CA SER A 178 1.13 12.65 4.43
C SER A 178 -0.05 11.92 5.08
N LEU A 179 -0.91 11.30 4.27
CA LEU A 179 -2.03 10.49 4.75
C LEU A 179 -1.54 9.24 5.50
N ILE A 180 -0.58 8.50 4.95
CA ILE A 180 0.05 7.34 5.59
C ILE A 180 0.62 7.74 6.96
N GLN A 181 1.37 8.83 7.03
CA GLN A 181 1.94 9.33 8.29
C GLN A 181 0.85 9.70 9.30
N ALA A 182 -0.17 10.45 8.89
CA ALA A 182 -1.25 10.89 9.77
C ALA A 182 -2.08 9.71 10.32
N VAL A 183 -2.40 8.72 9.49
CA VAL A 183 -3.16 7.54 9.92
C VAL A 183 -2.30 6.65 10.81
N THR A 184 -1.02 6.44 10.48
CA THR A 184 -0.11 5.64 11.31
C THR A 184 0.08 6.27 12.69
N ALA A 185 0.18 7.61 12.76
CA ALA A 185 0.27 8.33 14.03
C ALA A 185 -1.03 8.24 14.86
N SER A 186 -2.19 8.25 14.20
CA SER A 186 -3.50 8.21 14.86
C SER A 186 -3.93 6.78 15.24
N HIS A 187 -3.41 5.77 14.56
CA HIS A 187 -3.77 4.35 14.70
C HIS A 187 -2.52 3.46 14.75
N PRO A 188 -1.68 3.55 15.79
CA PRO A 188 -0.44 2.78 15.90
C PRO A 188 -0.67 1.27 16.03
N ASP A 189 -1.88 0.86 16.41
CA ASP A 189 -2.33 -0.54 16.46
C ASP A 189 -2.67 -1.13 15.07
N GLY A 190 -2.59 -0.32 14.01
CA GLY A 190 -2.89 -0.72 12.65
C GLY A 190 -4.38 -0.69 12.29
N SER A 191 -5.26 -0.23 13.19
CA SER A 191 -6.71 -0.14 12.94
C SER A 191 -7.06 0.77 11.75
N GLY A 192 -6.17 1.71 11.38
CA GLY A 192 -6.30 2.60 10.23
C GLY A 192 -5.99 1.99 8.86
N GLN A 193 -5.49 0.74 8.78
CA GLN A 193 -5.02 0.15 7.51
C GLN A 193 -6.11 0.01 6.45
N THR A 194 -7.35 -0.28 6.86
CA THR A 194 -8.50 -0.36 5.93
C THR A 194 -8.77 1.00 5.28
N ALA A 195 -8.67 2.09 6.04
CA ALA A 195 -8.85 3.43 5.52
C ALA A 195 -7.73 3.80 4.54
N LEU A 196 -6.46 3.50 4.88
CA LEU A 196 -5.31 3.70 3.98
C LEU A 196 -5.45 2.92 2.67
N SER A 197 -5.83 1.64 2.76
CA SER A 197 -6.07 0.81 1.57
C SER A 197 -7.18 1.39 0.68
N GLY A 198 -8.25 1.91 1.29
CA GLY A 198 -9.33 2.58 0.57
C GLY A 198 -8.89 3.87 -0.13
N TRP A 199 -8.04 4.67 0.53
CA TRP A 199 -7.47 5.88 -0.05
C TRP A 199 -6.49 5.61 -1.17
N SER A 200 -5.53 4.70 -0.96
CA SER A 200 -4.56 4.31 -2.00
C SER A 200 -5.27 3.83 -3.26
N ARG A 201 -6.33 3.02 -3.10
CA ARG A 201 -7.17 2.60 -4.22
C ARG A 201 -7.87 3.76 -4.93
N ALA A 202 -8.42 4.72 -4.19
CA ALA A 202 -9.04 5.89 -4.78
C ALA A 202 -8.03 6.73 -5.57
N THR A 203 -6.82 6.90 -5.02
CA THR A 203 -5.69 7.56 -5.70
C THR A 203 -5.35 6.85 -7.01
N PHE A 204 -5.17 5.52 -6.98
CA PHE A 204 -4.91 4.74 -8.19
C PHE A 204 -6.04 4.79 -9.23
N LYS A 205 -7.30 4.86 -8.80
CA LYS A 205 -8.41 5.08 -9.74
C LYS A 205 -8.36 6.46 -10.39
N CYS A 206 -8.05 7.50 -9.63
CA CYS A 206 -7.86 8.85 -10.19
C CYS A 206 -6.71 8.87 -11.20
N ILE A 207 -5.62 8.17 -10.88
CA ILE A 207 -4.48 7.98 -11.76
C ILE A 207 -4.88 7.29 -13.07
N ASP A 208 -5.66 6.21 -13.01
CA ASP A 208 -6.14 5.51 -14.19
C ASP A 208 -7.04 6.39 -15.08
N LEU A 209 -7.79 7.33 -14.48
CA LEU A 209 -8.61 8.30 -15.21
C LEU A 209 -7.80 9.35 -15.96
N LEU A 210 -6.55 9.61 -15.53
CA LEU A 210 -5.66 10.56 -16.21
C LEU A 210 -5.14 10.04 -17.56
N ARG A 211 -5.61 8.86 -18.02
CA ARG A 211 -5.37 8.23 -19.33
C ARG A 211 -4.01 8.60 -19.92
N ASP A 212 -2.98 7.90 -19.46
CA ASP A 212 -1.69 7.98 -20.11
C ASP A 212 -1.72 7.22 -21.45
N GLU A 213 -1.81 7.96 -22.55
CA GLU A 213 -1.70 7.45 -23.92
C GLU A 213 -0.24 7.23 -24.37
N SER A 214 0.74 7.47 -23.50
CA SER A 214 2.15 7.20 -23.84
C SER A 214 2.41 5.72 -24.08
N ASP A 215 3.36 5.40 -24.96
CA ASP A 215 3.87 4.04 -25.19
C ASP A 215 4.77 3.59 -24.02
N GLY A 216 4.29 3.78 -22.77
CA GLY A 216 5.02 3.58 -21.53
C GLY A 216 5.71 2.21 -21.45
N PRO A 217 5.04 1.09 -21.75
CA PRO A 217 5.69 -0.23 -21.75
C PRO A 217 6.81 -0.38 -22.77
N ALA A 218 6.69 0.19 -23.96
CA ALA A 218 7.74 0.08 -24.97
C ALA A 218 8.93 0.98 -24.65
N SER A 219 8.67 2.20 -24.17
CA SER A 219 9.73 3.10 -23.69
C SER A 219 10.47 2.48 -22.50
N PHE A 220 9.75 1.90 -21.55
CA PHE A 220 10.35 1.19 -20.42
C PHE A 220 11.14 -0.05 -20.87
N ALA A 221 10.61 -0.83 -21.81
CA ALA A 221 11.33 -1.97 -22.39
C ALA A 221 12.65 -1.55 -23.07
N ALA A 222 12.66 -0.43 -23.80
CA ALA A 222 13.88 0.12 -24.39
C ALA A 222 14.90 0.55 -23.32
N GLY A 223 14.43 1.16 -22.22
CA GLY A 223 15.28 1.49 -21.07
C GLY A 223 15.91 0.26 -20.42
N LEU A 224 15.14 -0.82 -20.24
CA LEU A 224 15.65 -2.10 -19.73
C LEU A 224 16.64 -2.75 -20.69
N GLU A 225 16.38 -2.68 -22.00
CA GLU A 225 17.31 -3.16 -23.02
C GLU A 225 18.66 -2.46 -22.91
N GLU A 226 18.67 -1.13 -22.79
CA GLU A 226 19.90 -0.37 -22.62
C GLU A 226 20.60 -0.69 -21.29
N PHE A 227 19.85 -0.76 -20.20
CA PHE A 227 20.39 -1.06 -18.88
C PHE A 227 21.09 -2.42 -18.86
N PHE A 228 20.43 -3.48 -19.34
CA PHE A 228 20.94 -4.86 -19.30
C PHE A 228 21.80 -5.25 -20.51
N ARG A 229 22.10 -4.31 -21.43
CA ARG A 229 22.94 -4.55 -22.61
C ARG A 229 24.26 -5.31 -22.31
N PRO A 230 24.98 -5.05 -21.20
CA PRO A 230 26.21 -5.81 -20.89
C PRO A 230 26.00 -7.32 -20.72
N ALA A 231 24.82 -7.75 -20.28
CA ALA A 231 24.47 -9.16 -20.10
C ALA A 231 23.79 -9.80 -21.33
N GLU A 232 23.56 -9.03 -22.41
CA GLU A 232 22.91 -9.52 -23.62
C GLU A 232 23.70 -10.66 -24.27
N THR A 233 23.00 -11.71 -24.68
CA THR A 233 23.56 -12.85 -25.41
C THR A 233 24.19 -12.42 -26.74
N ASP A 234 25.25 -13.10 -27.19
CA ASP A 234 25.85 -12.86 -28.50
C ASP A 234 25.05 -13.51 -29.66
N ASP A 235 24.01 -14.31 -29.35
CA ASP A 235 23.11 -14.90 -30.35
C ASP A 235 22.11 -13.86 -30.88
N LEU A 236 22.34 -13.38 -32.10
CA LEU A 236 21.49 -12.39 -32.78
C LEU A 236 20.01 -12.81 -32.90
N GLN A 237 19.71 -14.10 -33.02
CA GLN A 237 18.31 -14.55 -33.09
C GLN A 237 17.62 -14.44 -31.73
N GLU A 238 18.32 -14.79 -30.65
CA GLU A 238 17.78 -14.66 -29.30
C GLU A 238 17.78 -13.20 -28.82
N GLN A 239 18.66 -12.32 -29.32
CA GLN A 239 18.54 -10.87 -29.13
C GLN A 239 17.20 -10.34 -29.66
N GLU A 240 16.92 -10.55 -30.96
CA GLU A 240 15.70 -10.06 -31.60
C GLU A 240 14.43 -10.69 -31.00
N ARG A 241 14.46 -11.99 -30.68
CA ARG A 241 13.35 -12.63 -29.96
C ARG A 241 13.21 -12.10 -28.54
N GLY A 242 14.32 -11.86 -27.86
CA GLY A 242 14.37 -11.37 -26.49
C GLY A 242 13.79 -9.96 -26.36
N ARG A 243 14.15 -9.03 -27.25
CA ARG A 243 13.58 -7.66 -27.25
C ARG A 243 12.06 -7.67 -27.41
N ARG A 244 11.54 -8.52 -28.31
CA ARG A 244 10.09 -8.72 -28.46
C ARG A 244 9.44 -9.34 -27.20
N ARG A 245 10.12 -10.29 -26.55
CA ARG A 245 9.66 -10.87 -25.27
C ARG A 245 9.67 -9.83 -24.15
N LEU A 246 10.69 -8.99 -24.07
CA LEU A 246 10.81 -7.90 -23.09
C LEU A 246 9.68 -6.89 -23.25
N ARG A 247 9.38 -6.45 -24.48
CA ARG A 247 8.22 -5.59 -24.74
C ARG A 247 6.92 -6.24 -24.29
N ARG A 248 6.69 -7.50 -24.68
CA ARG A 248 5.49 -8.25 -24.28
C ARG A 248 5.40 -8.45 -22.76
N LEU A 249 6.54 -8.62 -22.08
CA LEU A 249 6.62 -8.70 -20.62
C LEU A 249 6.15 -7.37 -20.00
N CYS A 250 6.64 -6.23 -20.47
CA CYS A 250 6.18 -4.92 -20.00
C CYS A 250 4.69 -4.69 -20.25
N ASP A 251 4.17 -5.09 -21.41
CA ASP A 251 2.74 -5.02 -21.71
C ASP A 251 1.90 -5.84 -20.73
N LYS A 252 2.33 -7.07 -20.44
CA LYS A 252 1.66 -7.97 -19.51
C LYS A 252 1.76 -7.51 -18.06
N ALA A 253 2.90 -6.94 -17.67
CA ALA A 253 3.08 -6.34 -16.36
C ALA A 253 2.15 -5.13 -16.18
N ARG A 254 2.03 -4.26 -17.19
CA ARG A 254 1.05 -3.16 -17.17
C ARG A 254 -0.39 -3.67 -17.06
N GLU A 255 -0.75 -4.67 -17.86
CA GLU A 255 -2.09 -5.29 -17.83
C GLU A 255 -2.41 -5.82 -16.43
N LEU A 256 -1.48 -6.55 -15.82
CA LEU A 256 -1.62 -7.08 -14.47
C LEU A 256 -1.73 -5.98 -13.41
N GLY A 257 -0.86 -4.97 -13.45
CA GLY A 257 -0.89 -3.83 -12.53
C GLY A 257 -2.23 -3.09 -12.60
N ASN A 258 -2.77 -2.88 -13.80
CA ASN A 258 -4.09 -2.30 -14.00
C ASN A 258 -5.21 -3.16 -13.39
N LEU A 259 -5.17 -4.49 -13.57
CA LEU A 259 -6.17 -5.37 -12.99
C LEU A 259 -6.10 -5.38 -11.46
N MET A 260 -4.90 -5.47 -10.88
CA MET A 260 -4.70 -5.43 -9.43
C MET A 260 -5.24 -4.13 -8.82
N ARG A 261 -4.99 -2.98 -9.47
CA ARG A 261 -5.49 -1.67 -9.01
C ARG A 261 -7.00 -1.52 -9.13
N ARG A 262 -7.60 -2.14 -10.14
CA ARG A 262 -9.06 -2.09 -10.39
C ARG A 262 -9.85 -3.07 -9.54
N ALA A 263 -9.21 -4.07 -8.93
CA ALA A 263 -9.90 -5.11 -8.17
C ALA A 263 -10.54 -4.56 -6.88
N LYS A 264 -11.58 -5.26 -6.40
CA LYS A 264 -12.24 -4.93 -5.12
C LYS A 264 -11.31 -5.18 -3.95
N ASP A 265 -10.53 -6.25 -4.00
CA ASP A 265 -9.54 -6.60 -2.99
C ASP A 265 -8.18 -5.99 -3.35
N THR A 266 -7.32 -5.80 -2.35
CA THR A 266 -5.97 -5.28 -2.57
C THR A 266 -5.02 -6.42 -2.88
N PHE A 267 -4.34 -6.37 -4.02
CA PHE A 267 -3.32 -7.35 -4.40
C PHE A 267 -1.95 -6.71 -4.26
N GLN A 268 -1.00 -7.45 -3.70
CA GLN A 268 0.37 -6.98 -3.50
C GLN A 268 1.36 -8.03 -3.99
N VAL A 269 2.34 -7.56 -4.75
CA VAL A 269 3.54 -8.33 -5.04
C VAL A 269 4.53 -8.09 -3.91
N PHE A 270 4.98 -9.16 -3.27
CA PHE A 270 5.94 -9.10 -2.16
C PHE A 270 7.26 -9.75 -2.56
N THR A 271 8.36 -9.23 -2.01
CA THR A 271 9.71 -9.79 -2.08
C THR A 271 10.11 -10.34 -0.72
N VAL A 272 11.16 -11.15 -0.71
CA VAL A 272 11.79 -11.66 0.52
C VAL A 272 13.24 -11.21 0.53
N GLU A 273 13.72 -10.78 1.70
CA GLU A 273 15.07 -10.26 1.87
C GLU A 273 16.13 -11.36 1.79
N GLU A 274 17.32 -11.01 1.30
CA GLU A 274 18.48 -11.90 1.31
C GLU A 274 18.94 -12.20 2.75
N GLY A 275 19.50 -13.39 2.96
CA GLY A 275 20.15 -13.78 4.21
C GLY A 275 19.19 -14.39 5.24
N LEU A 276 17.88 -14.32 5.01
CA LEU A 276 16.88 -14.94 5.87
C LEU A 276 16.94 -16.47 5.78
N ALA A 277 16.65 -17.15 6.90
CA ALA A 277 16.62 -18.61 6.93
C ALA A 277 15.49 -19.15 6.05
N PHE A 278 15.83 -20.02 5.10
CA PHE A 278 14.85 -20.56 4.15
C PHE A 278 13.73 -21.35 4.85
N ALA A 279 14.06 -22.03 5.96
CA ALA A 279 13.11 -22.82 6.73
C ALA A 279 11.91 -22.01 7.24
N ASP A 280 12.16 -20.76 7.66
CA ASP A 280 11.13 -19.88 8.24
C ASP A 280 10.14 -19.35 7.19
N TRP A 281 10.51 -19.46 5.91
CA TRP A 281 9.76 -18.90 4.78
C TRP A 281 9.11 -19.96 3.89
N GLN A 282 9.22 -21.26 4.23
CA GLN A 282 8.77 -22.36 3.37
C GLN A 282 7.28 -22.31 3.02
N ASP A 283 6.43 -21.64 3.79
CA ASP A 283 5.01 -21.50 3.43
C ASP A 283 4.78 -20.42 2.36
N SER A 284 5.73 -19.49 2.19
CA SER A 284 5.59 -18.29 1.36
C SER A 284 6.56 -18.23 0.17
N VAL A 285 7.62 -19.03 0.17
CA VAL A 285 8.63 -19.06 -0.90
C VAL A 285 8.84 -20.46 -1.45
N GLU A 286 9.10 -20.58 -2.74
CA GLU A 286 9.51 -21.80 -3.43
C GLU A 286 10.98 -21.65 -3.85
N GLU A 287 11.79 -22.66 -3.54
CA GLU A 287 13.16 -22.70 -4.01
C GLU A 287 13.20 -23.08 -5.49
N LEU A 288 13.75 -22.21 -6.32
CA LEU A 288 14.01 -22.53 -7.72
C LEU A 288 15.37 -23.23 -7.89
N ARG A 289 16.37 -22.82 -7.12
CA ARG A 289 17.72 -23.42 -7.15
C ARG A 289 18.51 -23.12 -5.87
N CYS A 290 19.51 -23.97 -5.61
CA CYS A 290 20.47 -23.79 -4.53
C CYS A 290 21.87 -23.51 -5.10
N ASN A 291 22.36 -22.31 -4.86
CA ASN A 291 23.70 -21.84 -5.17
C ASN A 291 24.66 -22.36 -4.09
N GLY A 292 25.28 -23.51 -4.34
CA GLY A 292 26.19 -24.15 -3.41
C GLY A 292 26.50 -25.60 -3.81
N LYS A 293 27.58 -26.16 -3.27
CA LYS A 293 27.89 -27.59 -3.51
C LYS A 293 26.80 -28.44 -2.83
N ARG A 294 26.32 -29.50 -3.48
CA ARG A 294 25.28 -30.41 -2.92
C ARG A 294 25.61 -31.00 -1.53
N ASN A 295 26.89 -30.97 -1.13
CA ASN A 295 27.38 -31.50 0.14
C ASN A 295 27.75 -30.40 1.16
N SER A 296 27.23 -29.18 0.98
CA SER A 296 27.49 -28.08 1.91
C SER A 296 26.71 -28.31 3.21
N SER A 297 27.40 -28.36 4.34
CA SER A 297 26.77 -28.34 5.67
C SER A 297 26.57 -26.90 6.13
N GLY A 298 25.37 -26.54 6.62
CA GLY A 298 25.10 -25.20 7.16
C GLY A 298 23.63 -24.85 7.19
N LEU A 299 23.31 -23.66 7.72
CA LEU A 299 21.97 -23.09 7.63
C LEU A 299 21.71 -22.67 6.17
N LYS A 300 20.61 -23.15 5.61
CA LYS A 300 20.16 -22.76 4.27
C LYS A 300 19.46 -21.40 4.35
N VAL A 301 19.99 -20.41 3.65
CA VAL A 301 19.48 -19.04 3.64
C VAL A 301 19.04 -18.65 2.22
N ILE A 302 18.17 -17.67 2.13
CA ILE A 302 17.76 -17.04 0.86
C ILE A 302 18.97 -16.25 0.32
N ASP A 303 19.30 -16.49 -0.94
CA ASP A 303 20.39 -15.84 -1.66
C ASP A 303 19.88 -14.72 -2.58
N GLY A 304 18.63 -14.83 -3.05
CA GLY A 304 18.00 -13.78 -3.84
C GLY A 304 16.53 -14.11 -4.14
N CYS A 305 15.72 -13.06 -4.28
CA CYS A 305 14.32 -13.17 -4.69
C CYS A 305 14.20 -13.01 -6.21
N LEU A 306 14.36 -14.13 -6.92
CA LEU A 306 14.32 -14.18 -8.39
C LEU A 306 12.98 -13.67 -8.96
N PHE A 307 11.87 -13.93 -8.26
CA PHE A 307 10.57 -13.36 -8.57
C PHE A 307 9.71 -13.31 -7.31
N GLY A 308 8.99 -12.21 -7.09
CA GLY A 308 8.15 -12.01 -5.92
C GLY A 308 6.96 -12.98 -5.84
N GLY A 309 6.29 -13.00 -4.68
CA GLY A 309 5.04 -13.71 -4.49
C GLY A 309 3.84 -12.78 -4.65
N LEU A 310 2.64 -13.36 -4.77
CA LEU A 310 1.38 -12.60 -4.85
C LEU A 310 0.53 -12.90 -3.62
N LYS A 311 0.10 -11.85 -2.93
CA LYS A 311 -0.87 -11.95 -1.84
C LYS A 311 -2.07 -11.05 -2.09
N LYS A 312 -3.21 -11.47 -1.56
CA LYS A 312 -4.49 -10.77 -1.59
C LYS A 312 -4.88 -10.36 -0.18
N ILE A 313 -5.24 -9.09 -0.01
CA ILE A 313 -5.78 -8.54 1.22
C ILE A 313 -7.24 -8.23 0.93
N SER A 314 -8.13 -9.06 1.47
CA SER A 314 -9.56 -8.90 1.23
C SER A 314 -10.08 -7.65 1.94
N ASN A 315 -10.97 -6.92 1.28
CA ASN A 315 -11.68 -5.81 1.91
C ASN A 315 -12.51 -6.27 3.13
N ASP A 316 -13.04 -7.48 3.07
CA ASP A 316 -13.92 -8.02 4.11
C ASP A 316 -13.09 -8.55 5.30
N TYR A 317 -11.81 -8.90 5.07
CA TYR A 317 -10.86 -9.40 6.07
C TYR A 317 -9.44 -8.82 5.89
N PRO A 318 -9.25 -7.52 6.15
CA PRO A 318 -8.01 -6.80 5.79
C PRO A 318 -6.79 -7.21 6.64
N THR A 319 -7.00 -7.85 7.79
CA THR A 319 -5.94 -8.26 8.72
C THR A 319 -5.31 -9.62 8.40
N LYS A 320 -5.87 -10.37 7.44
CA LYS A 320 -5.39 -11.70 7.07
C LYS A 320 -5.08 -11.75 5.57
N PRO A 321 -3.85 -11.43 5.15
CA PRO A 321 -3.43 -11.62 3.77
C PRO A 321 -3.53 -13.09 3.38
N ILE A 322 -4.12 -13.35 2.22
CA ILE A 322 -4.22 -14.67 1.60
C ILE A 322 -3.08 -14.78 0.59
N LEU A 323 -2.20 -15.76 0.78
CA LEU A 323 -1.17 -16.06 -0.20
C LEU A 323 -1.79 -16.73 -1.42
N LEU A 324 -1.58 -16.15 -2.60
CA LEU A 324 -2.06 -16.70 -3.88
C LEU A 324 -0.93 -17.40 -4.64
N GLU A 325 0.27 -16.85 -4.59
CA GLU A 325 1.45 -17.37 -5.29
C GLU A 325 2.69 -17.20 -4.40
N ARG A 326 3.50 -18.26 -4.28
CA ARG A 326 4.78 -18.21 -3.55
C ARG A 326 5.82 -17.39 -4.31
N ALA A 327 6.70 -16.72 -3.60
CA ALA A 327 7.87 -16.09 -4.21
C ALA A 327 8.86 -17.16 -4.68
N MET A 328 9.56 -16.93 -5.79
CA MET A 328 10.63 -17.82 -6.27
C MET A 328 11.98 -17.27 -5.82
N VAL A 329 12.73 -18.09 -5.10
CA VAL A 329 14.03 -17.69 -4.53
C VAL A 329 15.15 -18.60 -5.01
N SER A 330 16.36 -18.05 -5.09
CA SER A 330 17.59 -18.83 -4.99
C SER A 330 17.99 -18.93 -3.52
N THR A 331 18.65 -20.02 -3.15
CA THR A 331 19.17 -20.21 -1.79
C THR A 331 20.65 -20.52 -1.83
N ARG A 332 21.33 -20.37 -0.69
CA ARG A 332 22.68 -20.88 -0.48
C ARG A 332 22.84 -21.42 0.93
N PHE A 333 23.87 -22.23 1.13
CA PHE A 333 24.27 -22.62 2.48
C PHE A 333 25.21 -21.56 3.05
N SER A 334 24.81 -20.94 4.15
CA SER A 334 25.69 -20.04 4.90
C SER A 334 26.62 -20.87 5.79
N SER A 335 27.92 -20.55 5.75
CA SER A 335 28.93 -21.10 6.66
C SER A 335 28.88 -20.48 8.06
N SER A 336 27.95 -19.57 8.33
CA SER A 336 27.79 -18.95 9.65
C SER A 336 27.08 -19.87 10.65
N ALA A 337 27.87 -20.70 11.32
CA ALA A 337 27.63 -21.02 12.72
C ALA A 337 28.41 -20.00 13.56
N LYS A 338 27.71 -19.04 14.15
CA LYS A 338 28.04 -18.44 15.45
C LYS A 338 26.76 -18.03 16.14
#